data_AF-A0A5B9WUJ4-F1
#
_entry.id   AF-A0A5B9WUJ4-F1
#
_cell.length_a   1.000
_cell.length_b   1.000
_cell.length_c   1.000
_cell.angle_alpha   90.00
_cell.angle_beta   90.00
_cell.angle_gamma   90.00
#
_symmetry.space_group_name_H-M   'P 1'
#
loop_
_entity.id
_entity.type
_entity.pdbx_description
1 polymer ?
#
loop_
_entity_poly.entity_id
_entity_poly.type
_entity_poly.pdbx_seq_one_letter_code
_entity_poly.pdbx_strand_id
1 'polypeptide(L)' 'MRKLIYTTNTIEGFHRQVRKVTKSKGAFTSDIALLKLIYLATRNIEKKWTEPLQNGGITVSQLSIIFGDRVQLDI' A
#
# COMPACT_ATOMS: atom_id res chain seq x y z
N MET A 1 8.21 -14.88 -4.33
CA MET A 1 7.28 -14.02 -5.13
C MET A 1 5.78 -14.30 -4.97
N ARG A 2 5.24 -15.50 -5.27
CA ARG A 2 3.78 -15.74 -5.29
C ARG A 2 3.03 -15.30 -4.02
N LYS A 3 3.62 -15.51 -2.84
CA LYS A 3 3.04 -15.03 -1.57
C LYS A 3 2.77 -13.53 -1.59
N LEU A 4 3.69 -12.70 -2.09
CA LEU A 4 3.52 -11.25 -2.14
C LEU A 4 2.41 -10.81 -3.11
N ILE A 5 2.26 -11.50 -4.23
CA ILE A 5 1.25 -11.17 -5.25
C ILE A 5 -0.15 -11.55 -4.76
N TYR A 6 -0.28 -12.69 -4.07
CA TYR A 6 -1.57 -13.21 -3.61
C TYR A 6 -1.91 -12.83 -2.16
N THR A 7 -1.03 -12.12 -1.44
CA THR A 7 -1.38 -11.62 -0.11
C THR A 7 -2.40 -10.49 -0.25
N THR A 8 -3.66 -10.76 0.09
CA THR A 8 -4.71 -9.75 0.19
C THR A 8 -4.57 -8.88 1.45
N ASN A 9 -3.77 -9.31 2.43
CA ASN A 9 -3.53 -8.59 3.69
C ASN A 9 -3.15 -7.11 3.49
N THR A 10 -2.34 -6.79 2.48
CA THR A 10 -1.87 -5.43 2.24
C THR A 10 -3.00 -4.52 1.78
N ILE A 11 -3.81 -4.98 0.82
CA ILE A 11 -4.92 -4.21 0.27
C ILE A 11 -6.13 -4.19 1.23
N GLU A 12 -6.40 -5.29 1.93
CA GLU A 12 -7.41 -5.37 2.98
C GLU A 12 -7.06 -4.47 4.16
N GLY A 13 -5.78 -4.42 4.54
CA GLY A 13 -5.26 -3.52 5.57
C GLY A 13 -5.50 -2.05 5.23
N PHE A 14 -5.23 -1.66 3.98
CA PHE A 14 -5.55 -0.32 3.49
C PHE A 14 -7.06 -0.05 3.52
N HIS A 15 -7.89 -0.93 2.93
CA HIS A 15 -9.35 -0.78 2.93
C HIS A 15 -9.95 -0.71 4.35
N ARG A 16 -9.37 -1.43 5.32
CA ARG A 16 -9.79 -1.34 6.72
C ARG A 16 -9.53 0.05 7.30
N GLN A 17 -8.38 0.67 7.02
CA GLN A 17 -8.07 2.02 7.49
C GLN A 17 -8.98 3.06 6.84
N VAL A 18 -9.23 2.94 5.53
CA VAL A 18 -10.17 3.81 4.80
C VAL A 18 -11.58 3.69 5.39
N ARG A 19 -12.09 2.46 5.60
CA ARG A 19 -13.40 2.26 6.24
C ARG A 19 -13.45 2.82 7.66
N LYS A 20 -12.36 2.75 8.42
CA LYS A 20 -12.29 3.31 9.78
C LYS A 20 -12.49 4.83 9.78
N VAL A 21 -11.88 5.55 8.84
CA VAL A 21 -12.00 7.02 8.76
C VAL A 21 -13.32 7.49 8.15
N THR A 22 -13.95 6.68 7.29
CA THR A 22 -15.24 7.03 6.69
C THR A 22 -16.43 6.61 7.54
N LYS A 23 -16.33 5.55 8.36
CA LYS A 23 -17.44 5.04 9.20
C LYS A 23 -17.99 6.07 10.19
N SER A 24 -17.16 6.98 10.71
CA SER A 24 -17.58 8.00 11.68
C SER A 24 -18.09 9.29 11.04
N LYS A 25 -17.85 9.49 9.73
CA LYS A 25 -18.33 10.64 8.99
C LYS A 25 -19.72 10.30 8.43
N GLY A 26 -20.71 11.16 8.70
CA GLY A 26 -22.03 11.07 8.07
C GLY A 26 -21.97 11.41 6.58
N ALA A 27 -23.05 11.96 6.03
CA ALA A 27 -23.07 12.38 4.63
C ALA A 27 -21.99 13.45 4.35
N PHE A 28 -21.26 13.29 3.24
CA PHE A 28 -20.32 14.29 2.76
C PHE A 28 -21.07 15.41 2.04
N THR A 29 -20.67 16.65 2.25
CA THR A 29 -21.28 17.83 1.62
C THR A 29 -20.83 18.06 0.18
N SER A 30 -19.74 17.41 -0.25
CA SER A 30 -19.16 17.48 -1.59
C SER A 30 -18.16 16.34 -1.81
N ASP A 31 -18.03 15.87 -3.04
CA ASP A 31 -17.03 14.85 -3.44
C ASP A 31 -15.59 15.30 -3.14
N ILE A 32 -15.31 16.60 -3.21
CA ILE A 32 -13.99 17.17 -2.88
C ILE A 32 -13.66 16.96 -1.40
N ALA A 33 -14.67 17.04 -0.52
CA ALA A 33 -14.47 16.81 0.91
C ALA A 33 -14.14 15.33 1.20
N LEU A 34 -14.77 14.41 0.48
CA LEU A 34 -14.44 12.98 0.53
C LEU A 34 -13.02 12.72 0.02
N LEU A 35 -12.66 13.29 -1.12
CA LEU A 35 -11.32 13.13 -1.71
C LEU A 35 -10.22 13.63 -0.76
N LYS A 36 -10.41 14.81 -0.16
CA LYS A 36 -9.48 15.36 0.83
C LYS A 36 -9.33 14.46 2.05
N LEU A 37 -10.44 13.89 2.55
CA LEU A 37 -10.39 12.97 3.69
C LEU A 37 -9.59 11.71 3.35
N ILE A 38 -9.84 11.11 2.17
CA ILE A 38 -9.10 9.93 1.72
C ILE A 38 -7.62 10.26 1.55
N TYR A 39 -7.29 11.40 0.93
CA TYR A 39 -5.90 11.85 0.78
C TYR A 39 -5.18 11.96 2.14
N LEU A 40 -5.80 12.60 3.13
CA LEU A 40 -5.23 12.72 4.48
C LEU A 40 -5.09 11.35 5.17
N ALA A 41 -6.06 10.45 4.98
CA ALA A 41 -5.98 9.09 5.50
C ALA A 41 -4.81 8.32 4.88
N THR A 42 -4.66 8.38 3.56
CA THR A 42 -3.54 7.77 2.84
C THR A 42 -2.21 8.31 3.33
N ARG A 43 -2.06 9.64 3.47
CA ARG A 43 -0.85 10.25 4.05
C ARG A 43 -0.51 9.73 5.44
N ASN A 44 -1.51 9.51 6.28
CA ASN A 44 -1.29 8.96 7.62
C ASN A 44 -0.95 7.47 7.62
N ILE A 45 -1.44 6.72 6.64
CA ILE A 45 -1.11 5.31 6.43
C ILE A 45 0.33 5.19 5.91
N GLU A 46 0.71 6.00 4.92
CA GLU A 46 2.06 6.06 4.34
C GLU A 46 3.14 6.29 5.42
N LYS A 47 2.87 7.17 6.40
CA LYS A 47 3.79 7.41 7.53
C LYS A 47 4.11 6.17 8.36
N LYS A 48 3.24 5.15 8.34
CA LYS A 48 3.42 3.89 9.07
C LYS A 48 4.02 2.79 8.18
N TRP A 49 4.10 3.00 6.87
CA TRP A 49 4.69 2.05 5.92
C TRP A 49 6.21 2.23 5.84
N THR A 50 6.87 2.17 7.00
CA THR A 50 8.32 2.25 7.13
C THR A 50 8.96 0.88 7.34
N GLU A 51 8.16 -0.14 7.63
CA GLU A 51 8.68 -1.48 7.88
C GLU A 51 9.16 -2.13 6.57
N PRO A 52 10.39 -2.69 6.56
CA PRO A 52 10.91 -3.36 5.38
C PRO A 52 10.11 -4.63 5.09
N LEU A 53 9.94 -4.92 3.80
CA LEU A 53 9.24 -6.12 3.36
C LEU A 53 9.99 -7.37 3.84
N GLN A 54 9.26 -8.28 4.50
CA GLN A 54 9.80 -9.56 4.92
C GLN A 54 10.26 -10.37 3.70
N ASN A 55 11.53 -10.79 3.69
CA ASN A 55 12.20 -11.44 2.54
C ASN A 55 12.28 -10.57 1.28
N GLY A 56 12.33 -9.24 1.45
CA GLY A 56 12.44 -8.28 0.35
C GLY A 56 13.64 -8.53 -0.55
N GLY A 57 14.83 -8.72 0.02
CA GLY A 57 16.07 -8.98 -0.74
C GLY A 57 15.96 -10.21 -1.66
N ILE A 58 15.48 -11.34 -1.12
CA ILE A 58 15.29 -12.57 -1.90
C ILE A 58 14.26 -12.36 -3.02
N THR A 59 13.16 -11.66 -2.73
CA THR A 59 12.12 -11.39 -3.73
C THR A 59 12.65 -10.49 -4.85
N VAL A 60 13.44 -9.48 -4.51
CA VAL A 60 14.07 -8.56 -5.45
C VAL A 60 15.10 -9.28 -6.33
N SER A 61 15.93 -10.17 -5.77
CA SER A 61 16.85 -11.01 -6.55
C SER A 61 16.11 -11.97 -7.49
N GLN A 62 14.98 -12.53 -7.07
CA GLN A 62 14.16 -13.35 -7.98
C GLN A 62 13.53 -12.50 -9.10
N LEU A 63 13.12 -11.26 -8.80
CA LEU A 63 12.57 -10.34 -9.79
C LEU A 63 13.64 -9.91 -10.81
N SER A 64 14.87 -9.64 -10.39
CA SER A 64 15.95 -9.29 -11.32
C SER A 64 16.30 -10.44 -12.27
N ILE A 65 16.22 -11.70 -11.82
CA ILE A 65 16.41 -12.86 -12.71
C ILE A 65 15.27 -12.96 -13.73
N ILE A 66 14.01 -12.73 -13.33
CA ILE A 66 12.85 -12.85 -14.23
C ILE A 66 12.75 -11.70 -15.22
N PHE A 67 13.06 -10.48 -14.77
CA PHE A 67 12.86 -9.25 -15.54
C PHE A 67 14.15 -8.66 -16.11
N GLY A 68 15.30 -9.31 -15.87
CA GLY A 68 16.61 -8.94 -16.38
C GLY A 68 16.93 -7.47 -16.13
N ASP A 69 17.32 -6.78 -17.19
CA ASP A 69 17.76 -5.38 -17.15
C ASP A 69 16.66 -4.37 -16.76
N ARG A 70 15.39 -4.78 -16.67
CA ARG A 70 14.29 -3.91 -16.23
C ARG A 70 14.31 -3.62 -14.74
N VAL A 71 15.02 -4.44 -13.95
CA VAL A 71 15.16 -4.27 -12.51
C VAL A 71 16.63 -4.00 -12.23
N GLN A 72 16.99 -2.72 -12.22
CA GLN A 72 18.32 -2.28 -11.78
C GLN A 72 18.39 -2.41 -10.27
N LEU A 73 19.26 -3.30 -9.80
CA LEU A 73 19.59 -3.41 -8.39
C LEU A 73 20.71 -2.42 -8.11
N ASP A 74 20.34 -1.25 -7.60
CA ASP A 74 21.30 -0.31 -7.01
C ASP A 74 21.70 -0.89 -5.63
N ILE A 75 22.65 -1.84 -5.66
CA ILE A 75 23.24 -2.45 -4.46
C ILE A 75 24.50 -1.67 -4.11
#